data_AF-A0A814ZSW4-F1
#
_entry.id   AF-A0A814ZSW4-F1
#
_cell.length_a   1.000
_cell.length_b   1.000
_cell.length_c   1.000
_cell.angle_alpha   90.00
_cell.angle_beta   90.00
_cell.angle_gamma   90.00
#
_symmetry.space_group_name_H-M   'P 1'
#
loop_
_entity.id
_entity.type
_entity.pdbx_description
1 polymer ?
#
loop_
_entity_poly.entity_id
_entity_poly.type
_entity_poly.pdbx_seq_one_letter_code
_entity_poly.pdbx_strand_id
1 'polypeptide(L)'
;MASYVLPTLNNALKTVEWMWQSNPNPFSESEPATWSYYSDVENLIIEEAFQDKQPQAQLDDYFIDFKSNLQISNTDDYEQRPIKRVERKREDKRLREARFMDLPVF
;
A
#
# COMPACT_ATOMS: atom_id res chain seq x y z
N MET A 1 -9.45 36.16 -17.00
CA MET A 1 -9.50 34.78 -17.55
C MET A 1 -8.61 33.94 -16.65
N ALA A 2 -9.20 33.06 -15.84
CA ALA A 2 -8.45 32.21 -14.92
C ALA A 2 -7.88 31.01 -15.69
N SER A 3 -6.55 30.89 -15.72
CA SER A 3 -5.83 29.76 -16.28
C SER A 3 -5.91 28.59 -15.30
N TYR A 4 -6.64 27.54 -15.69
CA TYR A 4 -6.64 26.27 -14.97
C TYR A 4 -5.30 25.57 -15.25
N VAL A 5 -4.41 25.59 -14.26
CA VAL A 5 -3.20 24.77 -14.28
C VAL A 5 -3.65 23.34 -14.00
N LEU A 6 -3.73 22.52 -15.05
CA LEU A 6 -3.87 21.07 -14.88
C LEU A 6 -2.67 20.58 -14.05
N PRO A 7 -2.87 19.87 -12.93
CA PRO A 7 -1.75 19.22 -12.27
C PRO A 7 -1.11 18.29 -13.28
N THR A 8 0.16 18.58 -13.56
CA THR A 8 1.00 17.91 -14.54
C THR A 8 0.95 16.40 -14.33
N LEU A 9 0.84 15.69 -15.46
CA LEU A 9 0.94 14.24 -15.64
C LEU A 9 2.35 13.70 -15.31
N ASN A 10 3.01 14.26 -14.29
CA ASN A 10 4.35 13.91 -13.82
C ASN A 10 4.33 12.93 -12.64
N ASN A 11 3.14 12.53 -12.16
CA ASN A 11 2.98 11.26 -11.46
C ASN A 11 3.05 10.12 -12.48
N ALA A 12 4.23 9.93 -13.06
CA ALA A 12 4.62 8.74 -13.80
C ALA A 12 4.70 7.55 -12.81
N LEU A 13 3.52 7.17 -12.31
CA LEU A 13 3.05 5.85 -11.91
C LEU A 13 4.02 5.06 -11.02
N LYS A 14 4.49 5.68 -9.94
CA LYS A 14 4.91 4.93 -8.77
C LYS A 14 3.65 4.35 -8.12
N THR A 15 3.49 3.03 -8.16
CA THR A 15 2.46 2.35 -7.36
C THR A 15 3.06 2.09 -6.00
N VAL A 16 2.51 2.73 -4.97
CA VAL A 16 2.90 2.49 -3.58
C VAL A 16 2.05 1.36 -3.03
N GLU A 17 2.72 0.39 -2.42
CA GLU A 17 2.08 -0.73 -1.74
C GLU A 17 2.56 -0.79 -0.30
N TRP A 18 1.60 -0.82 0.61
CA TRP A 18 1.81 -1.04 2.02
C TRP A 18 1.65 -2.53 2.33
N MET A 19 2.49 -3.02 3.23
CA MET A 19 2.51 -4.42 3.65
C MET A 19 2.63 -4.51 5.16
N TRP A 20 2.12 -5.61 5.72
CA TRP A 20 2.24 -5.95 7.14
C TRP A 20 2.85 -7.34 7.31
N GLN A 21 3.54 -7.56 8.43
CA GLN A 21 4.19 -8.84 8.71
C GLN A 21 3.18 -9.85 9.26
N SER A 22 2.92 -10.89 8.46
CA SER A 22 1.84 -11.85 8.69
C SER A 22 2.29 -13.16 9.36
N ASN A 23 3.51 -13.21 9.90
CA ASN A 23 3.95 -14.33 10.71
C ASN A 23 3.05 -14.50 11.95
N PRO A 24 2.87 -15.74 12.44
CA PRO A 24 2.24 -15.98 13.73
C PRO A 24 2.98 -15.23 14.86
N ASN A 25 4.31 -15.27 14.84
CA ASN A 25 5.16 -14.45 15.69
C ASN A 25 5.89 -13.37 14.86
N PRO A 26 5.37 -12.14 14.79
CA PRO A 26 5.93 -11.08 13.94
C PRO A 26 7.30 -10.57 14.40
N PHE A 27 7.72 -10.85 15.64
CA PHE A 27 9.00 -10.39 16.18
C PHE A 27 10.04 -11.51 16.33
N SER A 28 9.75 -12.70 15.80
CA SER A 28 10.71 -13.81 15.84
C SER A 28 11.87 -13.57 14.88
N GLU A 29 13.10 -13.61 15.38
CA GLU A 29 14.32 -13.55 14.55
C GLU A 29 14.66 -14.91 13.90
N SER A 30 14.04 -16.00 14.37
CA SER A 30 14.32 -17.36 13.88
C SER A 30 13.55 -17.72 12.61
N GLU A 31 12.51 -16.96 12.26
CA GLU A 31 11.65 -17.24 11.11
C GLU A 31 11.79 -16.15 10.05
N PRO A 32 11.77 -16.51 8.75
CA PRO A 32 11.74 -15.50 7.70
C PRO A 32 10.46 -14.67 7.77
N ALA A 33 10.60 -13.36 7.66
CA ALA A 33 9.46 -12.44 7.65
C ALA A 33 8.60 -12.65 6.40
N THR A 34 7.35 -13.04 6.63
CA THR A 34 6.31 -13.14 5.59
C THR A 34 5.51 -11.85 5.60
N TRP A 35 5.37 -11.24 4.43
CA TRP A 35 4.70 -9.96 4.27
C TRP A 35 3.44 -10.12 3.44
N SER A 36 2.33 -9.63 3.96
CA SER A 36 1.03 -9.60 3.29
C SER A 36 0.69 -8.17 2.90
N TYR A 37 -0.04 -8.01 1.81
CA TYR A 37 -0.48 -6.69 1.33
C TYR A 37 -1.76 -6.29 2.06
N TYR A 38 -1.93 -5.00 2.28
CA TYR A 38 -3.24 -4.43 2.59
C TYR A 38 -4.15 -4.51 1.35
N SER A 39 -5.46 -4.46 1.57
CA SER A 39 -6.41 -4.32 0.46
C SER A 39 -6.20 -2.99 -0.27
N ASP A 40 -6.70 -2.88 -1.51
CA ASP A 40 -6.57 -1.66 -2.30
C ASP A 40 -7.16 -0.43 -1.57
N VAL A 41 -8.26 -0.61 -0.84
CA VAL A 41 -8.93 0.46 -0.09
C VAL A 41 -8.09 0.88 1.12
N GLU A 42 -7.65 -0.07 1.93
CA GLU A 42 -6.80 0.23 3.09
C GLU A 42 -5.48 0.86 2.65
N ASN A 43 -4.87 0.36 1.57
CA ASN A 43 -3.65 0.91 1.01
C ASN A 43 -3.80 2.39 0.62
N LEU A 44 -4.95 2.78 0.05
CA LEU A 44 -5.25 4.17 -0.26
C LEU A 44 -5.40 5.03 1.00
N ILE A 45 -6.13 4.54 2.01
CA ILE A 45 -6.31 5.24 3.29
C ILE A 45 -4.95 5.48 3.98
N ILE A 46 -4.12 4.44 4.03
CA ILE A 46 -2.79 4.51 4.66
C ILE A 46 -1.89 5.47 3.90
N GLU A 47 -1.84 5.39 2.57
CA GLU A 47 -0.99 6.28 1.77
C GLU A 47 -1.46 7.73 1.85
N GLU A 48 -2.77 8.00 1.84
CA GLU A 48 -3.32 9.34 2.02
C GLU A 48 -2.90 9.94 3.37
N ALA A 49 -3.11 9.22 4.47
CA ALA A 49 -2.71 9.66 5.81
C ALA A 49 -1.19 9.90 5.92
N PHE A 50 -0.39 9.04 5.28
CA PHE A 50 1.06 9.20 5.24
C PHE A 50 1.50 10.45 4.46
N GLN A 51 0.91 10.71 3.29
CA GLN A 51 1.20 11.89 2.47
C GLN A 51 0.77 13.19 3.17
N ASP A 52 -0.33 13.15 3.91
CA ASP A 52 -0.82 14.25 4.74
C ASP A 52 -0.02 14.45 6.04
N LYS A 53 1.01 13.62 6.27
CA LYS A 53 1.87 13.65 7.47
C LYS A 53 1.08 13.48 8.76
N GLN A 54 -0.02 12.73 8.70
CA GLN A 54 -0.74 12.34 9.90
C GLN A 54 0.15 11.39 10.72
N PRO A 55 0.04 11.39 12.06
CA PRO A 55 0.83 10.49 12.90
C PRO A 55 0.38 9.03 12.76
N GLN A 56 -0.89 8.82 12.42
CA GLN A 56 -1.50 7.49 12.32
C GLN A 56 -2.56 7.43 11.20
N ALA A 57 -2.83 6.23 10.71
CA ALA A 57 -3.99 5.94 9.86
C ALA A 57 -4.97 5.03 10.61
N GLN A 58 -6.24 5.43 10.69
CA GLN A 58 -7.30 4.65 11.33
C GLN A 58 -7.93 3.69 10.31
N LEU A 59 -7.98 2.41 10.66
CA LEU A 59 -8.72 1.39 9.92
C LEU A 59 -9.76 0.75 10.85
N ASP A 60 -10.57 -0.17 10.32
CA ASP A 60 -11.73 -0.72 11.03
C ASP A 60 -11.31 -1.48 12.30
N ASP A 61 -10.42 -2.46 12.17
CA ASP A 61 -10.02 -3.35 13.26
C ASP A 61 -8.66 -2.99 13.89
N TYR A 62 -7.92 -2.09 13.27
CA TYR A 62 -6.59 -1.68 13.72
C TYR A 62 -6.29 -0.24 13.29
N PHE A 63 -5.20 0.30 13.81
CA PHE A 63 -4.62 1.54 13.31
C PHE A 63 -3.14 1.34 13.01
N ILE A 64 -2.60 2.21 12.16
CA ILE A 64 -1.19 2.23 11.81
C ILE A 64 -0.54 3.42 12.49
N ASP A 65 0.47 3.17 13.32
CA ASP A 65 1.39 4.18 13.83
C ASP A 65 2.58 4.32 12.87
N PHE A 66 2.65 5.44 12.16
CA PHE A 66 3.73 5.71 11.21
C PHE A 66 5.06 6.03 11.89
N LYS A 67 5.05 6.47 13.14
CA LYS A 67 6.27 6.79 13.89
C LYS A 67 7.00 5.50 14.27
N SER A 68 6.27 4.51 14.75
CA SER A 68 6.81 3.21 15.13
C SER A 68 6.87 2.22 13.96
N ASN A 69 6.21 2.52 12.84
CA ASN A 69 5.97 1.60 11.72
C ASN A 69 5.32 0.29 12.18
N LEU A 70 4.25 0.43 12.97
CA LEU A 70 3.48 -0.68 13.53
C LEU A 70 2.01 -0.56 13.17
N GLN A 71 1.41 -1.69 12.85
CA GLN A 71 -0.02 -1.92 12.93
C GLN A 71 -0.34 -2.37 14.36
N ILE A 72 -1.35 -1.77 14.98
CA ILE A 72 -1.78 -2.06 16.35
C ILE A 72 -3.29 -2.33 16.31
N SER A 73 -3.72 -3.46 16.86
CA SER A 73 -5.14 -3.82 16.94
C SER A 73 -5.93 -2.83 17.80
N ASN A 74 -7.15 -2.49 17.38
CA ASN A 74 -8.04 -1.62 18.16
C ASN A 74 -8.57 -2.32 19.42
N THR A 75 -8.52 -3.65 19.47
CA THR A 75 -9.04 -4.45 20.59
C THR A 75 -7.96 -4.93 21.56
N ASP A 76 -6.74 -5.12 21.09
CA ASP A 76 -5.63 -5.61 21.92
C ASP A 76 -4.31 -4.92 21.55
N ASP A 77 -3.83 -4.04 22.43
CA ASP A 77 -2.58 -3.30 22.24
C ASP A 77 -1.34 -4.23 22.17
N TYR A 78 -1.43 -5.50 22.60
CA TYR A 78 -0.36 -6.48 22.46
C TYR A 78 -0.30 -7.10 21.07
N GLU A 79 -1.37 -7.03 20.28
CA GLU A 79 -1.42 -7.49 18.90
C GLU A 79 -0.83 -6.43 17.98
N GLN A 80 0.51 -6.41 17.92
CA GLN A 80 1.26 -5.48 17.10
C GLN A 80 1.98 -6.20 15.96
N ARG A 81 2.00 -5.58 14.79
CA ARG A 81 2.65 -6.13 13.59
C ARG A 81 3.48 -5.05 12.89
N PRO A 82 4.76 -5.34 12.55
CA PRO A 82 5.55 -4.46 11.71
C PRO A 82 4.89 -4.20 10.36
N ILE A 83 5.02 -2.96 9.88
CA ILE A 83 4.56 -2.55 8.56
C ILE A 83 5.70 -2.00 7.71
N LYS A 84 5.54 -1.99 6.39
CA LYS A 84 6.47 -1.34 5.47
C LYS A 84 5.77 -0.77 4.25
N ARG A 85 6.37 0.28 3.69
CA ARG A 85 5.97 0.93 2.45
C ARG A 85 6.93 0.53 1.33
N VAL A 86 6.40 0.10 0.19
CA VAL A 86 7.19 -0.29 -0.99
C VAL A 86 6.77 0.56 -2.19
N GLU A 87 7.72 1.25 -2.80
CA GLU A 87 7.49 1.95 -4.07
C GLU A 87 7.81 1.01 -5.24
N ARG A 88 6.80 0.62 -6.00
CA ARG A 88 7.01 -0.12 -7.26
C ARG A 88 7.07 0.84 -8.44
N LYS A 89 8.03 0.60 -9.33
CA LYS A 89 8.03 1.19 -10.67
C LYS A 89 7.09 0.36 -11.54
N ARG A 90 6.10 0.99 -12.17
CA ARG A 90 5.10 0.29 -13.02
C ARG A 90 5.73 -0.44 -14.23
N GLU A 91 7.00 -0.19 -14.51
CA GLU A 91 7.82 -0.89 -15.51
C GLU A 91 7.85 -2.42 -15.29
N ASP A 92 7.61 -2.90 -14.06
CA ASP A 92 7.64 -4.34 -13.71
C ASP A 92 6.33 -5.11 -13.98
N LYS A 93 5.24 -4.45 -14.38
CA LYS A 93 3.95 -5.11 -14.63
C LYS A 93 3.80 -5.42 -16.13
N ARG A 94 4.14 -6.65 -16.53
CA ARG A 94 3.84 -7.20 -17.87
C ARG A 94 2.38 -6.87 -18.24
N LEU A 95 2.23 -6.06 -19.28
CA LEU A 95 0.94 -5.75 -19.87
C LEU A 95 0.27 -7.05 -20.29
N ARG A 96 -1.02 -7.18 -19.99
CA ARG A 96 -1.86 -8.33 -20.35
C ARG A 96 -1.97 -8.39 -21.88
N GLU A 97 -1.06 -9.10 -22.54
CA GLU A 97 -1.01 -9.29 -24.01
C GLU A 97 -2.32 -9.87 -24.58
N ALA A 98 -3.17 -10.45 -23.74
CA ALA A 98 -4.40 -11.13 -24.14
C ALA A 98 -5.57 -10.23 -24.59
N ARG A 99 -5.42 -8.89 -24.64
CA ARG A 99 -6.51 -7.99 -25.12
C ARG A 99 -6.35 -7.49 -26.55
N PHE A 100 -5.26 -7.81 -27.24
CA PHE A 100 -5.04 -7.48 -28.66
C PHE A 100 -5.03 -8.74 -29.53
N MET A 101 -5.94 -9.68 -29.27
CA MET A 101 -6.25 -10.70 -30.27
C MET A 101 -7.12 -10.03 -31.33
N ASP A 102 -6.50 -9.65 -32.45
CA ASP A 102 -7.18 -9.17 -33.65
C ASP A 102 -8.29 -10.14 -34.03
N LEU A 103 -9.54 -9.73 -33.81
CA LEU A 103 -10.68 -10.45 -34.36
C LEU A 103 -10.68 -10.20 -35.88
N PRO A 104 -10.59 -11.24 -36.72
CA PRO A 104 -10.75 -11.04 -38.15
C PRO A 104 -12.17 -10.54 -38.43
N VAL A 105 -12.25 -9.39 -39.10
CA VAL A 105 -13.51 -8.90 -39.67
C VAL A 105 -13.79 -9.77 -40.90
N PHE A 106 -14.82 -10.62 -40.82
CA PHE A 106 -15.38 -11.35 -41.95
C PHE A 106 -16.48 -10.52 -42.62
#